data_AF-A0A367KJD0-F1
#
_entry.id   AF-A0A367KJD0-F1
#
_cell.length_a   1.000
_cell.length_b   1.000
_cell.length_c   1.000
_cell.angle_alpha   90.00
_cell.angle_beta   90.00
_cell.angle_gamma   90.00
#
_symmetry.space_group_name_H-M   'P 1'
#
loop_
_entity.id
_entity.type
_entity.pdbx_description
1 polymer ?
#
loop_
_entity_poly.entity_id
_entity_poly.type
_entity_poly.pdbx_seq_one_letter_code
_entity_poly.pdbx_strand_id
1 'polypeptide(L)' 'MDSIPVVCDSNEFIQIPIPDGQTCGNYMADFFNAGGNGYVENDAATGSCNYCNYKYGNEFYETRI' A
#
# COMPACT_ATOMS: atom_id res chain seq x y z
N MET A 1 -11.93 -3.42 20.21
CA MET A 1 -10.57 -3.84 19.77
C MET A 1 -10.66 -3.89 18.26
N ASP A 2 -10.61 -2.71 17.67
CA ASP A 2 -11.13 -2.48 16.33
C ASP A 2 -9.95 -2.45 15.36
N SER A 3 -9.57 -3.65 14.91
CA SER A 3 -8.70 -3.82 13.75
C SER A 3 -9.49 -3.46 12.50
N ILE A 4 -9.75 -2.16 12.28
CA ILE A 4 -10.39 -1.70 11.05
C ILE A 4 -9.30 -1.71 9.97
N PRO A 5 -9.37 -2.63 8.99
CA PRO A 5 -8.44 -2.59 7.87
C PRO A 5 -8.64 -1.26 7.15
N VAL A 6 -7.56 -0.49 6.98
CA VAL A 6 -7.64 0.66 6.08
C VAL A 6 -7.49 0.15 4.67
N VAL A 7 -8.51 0.48 3.88
CA VAL A 7 -8.42 0.46 2.44
C VAL A 7 -8.21 1.91 2.04
N CYS A 8 -6.99 2.26 1.61
CA CYS A 8 -6.71 3.54 0.96
C CYS A 8 -7.75 3.79 -0.13
N ASP A 9 -8.26 5.02 -0.17
CA ASP A 9 -9.07 5.47 -1.29
C ASP A 9 -8.21 5.61 -2.55
N SER A 10 -8.85 5.66 -3.73
CA SER A 10 -8.16 5.79 -5.02
C SER A 10 -7.18 6.97 -5.08
N ASN A 11 -7.45 8.03 -4.30
CA ASN A 11 -6.64 9.26 -4.24
C ASN A 11 -5.47 9.18 -3.24
N GLU A 12 -5.43 8.16 -2.38
CA GLU A 12 -4.39 7.96 -1.36
C GLU A 12 -3.33 6.97 -1.81
N PHE A 13 -3.59 6.23 -2.90
CA PHE A 13 -2.58 5.37 -3.49
C PHE A 13 -1.44 6.18 -4.09
N ILE A 14 -0.23 5.79 -3.72
CA ILE A 14 1.00 6.24 -4.34
C ILE A 14 1.16 5.44 -5.62
N GLN A 15 1.11 6.12 -6.75
CA GLN A 15 1.29 5.51 -8.06
C GLN A 15 2.79 5.36 -8.35
N ILE A 16 3.29 4.14 -8.29
CA ILE A 16 4.71 3.80 -8.53
C ILE A 16 4.85 3.27 -9.96
N PRO A 17 5.67 3.89 -10.82
CA PRO A 17 5.97 3.37 -12.14
C PRO A 17 6.85 2.13 -12.03
N ILE A 18 6.42 1.04 -12.67
CA ILE A 18 7.09 -0.26 -12.58
C ILE A 18 7.82 -0.55 -13.89
N PRO A 19 9.06 -1.09 -13.83
CA PRO A 19 9.77 -1.50 -15.03
C PRO A 19 9.00 -2.55 -15.84
N ASP A 20 9.15 -2.49 -17.17
CA ASP A 20 8.56 -3.50 -18.05
C ASP A 20 9.05 -4.90 -17.70
N GLY A 21 8.11 -5.85 -17.66
CA GLY A 21 8.40 -7.25 -17.29
C GLY A 21 8.35 -7.56 -15.80
N GLN A 22 8.06 -6.57 -14.93
CA GLN A 22 7.77 -6.79 -13.52
C GLN A 22 6.32 -6.48 -13.18
N THR A 23 5.81 -7.15 -12.15
CA THR A 23 4.51 -6.85 -11.55
C THR A 23 4.70 -6.10 -10.23
N CYS A 24 3.68 -5.36 -9.81
CA CYS A 24 3.58 -4.73 -8.50
C CYS A 24 4.05 -5.61 -7.36
N GLY A 25 3.51 -6.82 -7.26
CA GLY A 25 3.82 -7.74 -6.18
C GLY A 25 5.29 -8.12 -6.19
N ASN A 26 5.86 -8.40 -7.36
CA ASN A 26 7.28 -8.76 -7.48
C ASN A 26 8.20 -7.58 -7.16
N TYR A 27 7.87 -6.38 -7.64
CA TYR A 27 8.65 -5.17 -7.39
C TYR A 27 8.63 -4.78 -5.91
N MET A 28 7.46 -4.89 -5.25
CA MET A 28 7.31 -4.55 -3.84
C MET A 28 7.62 -5.71 -2.88
N ALA A 29 7.81 -6.93 -3.39
CA ALA A 29 8.13 -8.11 -2.57
C ALA A 29 9.36 -7.87 -1.70
N ASP A 30 10.43 -7.33 -2.29
CA ASP A 30 11.67 -7.03 -1.56
C ASP A 30 11.44 -5.96 -0.48
N PHE A 31 10.61 -4.95 -0.77
CA PHE A 31 10.25 -3.91 0.18
C PHE A 31 9.48 -4.48 1.38
N PHE A 32 8.48 -5.33 1.15
CA PHE A 32 7.73 -5.98 2.23
C PHE A 32 8.60 -6.97 3.01
N ASN A 33 9.46 -7.74 2.32
CA ASN A 33 10.41 -8.65 2.96
C ASN A 33 11.43 -7.91 3.83
N ALA A 34 11.78 -6.68 3.48
CA ALA A 34 12.62 -5.80 4.30
C ALA A 34 11.90 -5.20 5.53
N GLY A 35 10.62 -5.52 5.74
CA GLY A 35 9.81 -4.97 6.82
C GLY A 35 9.05 -3.69 6.45
N GLY A 36 8.90 -3.42 5.15
CA GLY A 36 8.08 -2.33 4.64
C GLY A 36 6.62 -2.49 5.05
N ASN A 37 6.00 -1.40 5.51
CA ASN A 37 4.59 -1.37 5.89
C ASN A 37 3.70 -1.02 4.70
N GLY A 38 2.41 -1.35 4.80
CA GLY A 38 1.42 -1.04 3.77
C GLY A 38 1.00 -2.27 2.97
N TYR A 39 0.42 -2.03 1.80
CA TYR A 39 -0.01 -3.07 0.87
C TYR A 39 -0.13 -2.50 -0.55
N VAL A 40 -0.19 -3.38 -1.55
CA VAL A 40 -0.44 -3.04 -2.95
C VAL A 40 -1.88 -3.38 -3.31
N GLU A 41 -2.55 -2.51 -4.07
CA GLU A 41 -3.94 -2.75 -4.49
C GLU A 41 -4.05 -3.95 -5.43
N ASN A 42 -3.08 -4.10 -6.35
CA ASN A 42 -3.09 -5.15 -7.36
C ASN A 42 -1.66 -5.63 -7.64
N ASP A 43 -1.32 -6.81 -7.11
CA ASP A 43 0.00 -7.43 -7.28
C ASP A 43 0.33 -7.79 -8.73
N ALA A 44 -0.67 -7.94 -9.60
CA ALA A 44 -0.50 -8.26 -11.02
C ALA A 44 -0.43 -7.03 -11.92
N ALA A 45 -0.60 -5.81 -11.39
CA ALA A 45 -0.48 -4.60 -12.19
C ALA A 45 0.95 -4.41 -12.69
N THR A 46 1.07 -3.96 -13.95
CA THR A 46 2.33 -3.72 -14.65
C THR A 46 2.34 -2.29 -15.19
N GLY A 47 3.53 -1.71 -15.33
CA GLY A 47 3.71 -0.31 -15.75
C GLY A 47 3.35 0.73 -14.69
N SER A 48 2.26 0.55 -13.95
CA SER A 48 1.82 1.46 -12.88
C SER A 48 1.25 0.70 -11.70
N CYS A 49 1.70 1.05 -10.50
CA CYS A 49 1.38 0.35 -9.27
C CYS A 49 0.73 1.24 -8.22
N ASN A 50 -0.40 0.80 -7.69
CA ASN A 50 -1.07 1.52 -6.63
C ASN A 50 -0.63 0.95 -5.28
N TYR A 51 0.26 1.68 -4.60
CA TYR A 51 0.78 1.32 -3.29
C TYR A 51 0.15 2.19 -2.20
N CYS A 52 -0.31 1.56 -1.14
CA CYS A 52 -0.82 2.22 0.05
C CYS A 52 0.16 1.98 1.20
N ASN A 53 0.68 3.05 1.79
CA ASN A 53 1.62 2.97 2.90
C ASN A 53 0.96 2.68 4.26
N TYR A 54 -0.37 2.77 4.33
CA TYR A 54 -1.15 2.55 5.54
C TYR A 54 -1.95 1.26 5.46
N LYS A 55 -1.77 0.35 6.42
CA LYS A 55 -2.55 -0.90 6.48
C LYS A 55 -3.70 -0.83 7.49
N TYR A 56 -3.66 0.14 8.41
CA TYR A 56 -4.60 0.32 9.51
C TYR A 56 -4.87 1.82 9.72
N GLY A 57 -6.12 2.20 9.94
CA GLY A 57 -6.56 3.60 10.00
C GLY A 57 -6.39 4.29 11.32
N ASN A 58 -5.59 3.74 12.22
CA ASN A 58 -5.48 4.24 13.58
C ASN A 58 -4.48 5.39 13.75
N GLU A 59 -4.21 6.18 12.71
CA GLU A 59 -3.58 7.50 12.87
C GLU A 59 -4.58 8.67 12.76
N PHE A 60 -5.90 8.41 12.71
CA PHE A 60 -6.88 9.50 12.54
C PHE A 60 -7.56 9.99 13.85
N TYR A 61 -7.45 9.28 15.00
CA TYR A 61 -8.28 9.59 16.19
C TYR A 61 -7.52 9.71 17.54
N GLU A 62 -6.31 10.25 17.57
CA GLU A 62 -5.85 11.02 18.74
C GLU A 62 -5.73 12.47 18.25
N THR A 63 -6.65 13.40 18.56
CA THR A 63 -6.37 14.50 19.50
C THR A 63 -7.64 15.34 19.78
N ARG A 64 -8.85 14.75 19.90
CA ARG A 64 -10.04 15.53 20.36
C ARG A 64 -11.03 14.73 21.20
N ILE A 65 -10.63 14.33 22.40
CA ILE A 65 -11.52 14.29 23.59
C ILE A 65 -10.68 14.72 24.80
#